data_AF-A0A8J2Z9Q7-F1
#
_entry.id   AF-A0A8J2Z9Q7-F1
#
_cell.length_a   1.000
_cell.length_b   1.000
_cell.length_c   1.000
_cell.angle_alpha   90.00
_cell.angle_beta   90.00
_cell.angle_gamma   90.00
#
_symmetry.space_group_name_H-M   'P 1'
#
loop_
_entity.id
_entity.type
_entity.pdbx_description
1 polymer ?
#
loop_
_entity_poly.entity_id
_entity_poly.type
_entity_poly.pdbx_seq_one_letter_code
_entity_poly.pdbx_strand_id
1 'polypeptide(L)'
;MLHLVTLGWHVEVALPAHALQGTPLGAAMAPLFPQARHLMFGFGLRRYFAHPDPGLPELLSGLAPGPGAIRVIGLHRPPPELFGAGSVVALPVTEAGLADLARFLWDELDRDAHGRPRRVVTDPGVRGAFFEATARYDLGYTSNTWAVLALRQAGLPVDPAGVVLASQAVARARAAAARVA
;
A
#
# COMPACT_ATOMS: atom_id res chain seq x y z
N MET A 1 7.84 13.27 1.37
CA MET A 1 6.70 13.10 2.31
C MET A 1 6.00 11.80 2.00
N LEU A 2 5.97 10.87 2.95
CA LEU A 2 5.18 9.64 2.88
C LEU A 2 3.77 9.92 3.45
N HIS A 3 2.77 9.17 3.04
CA HIS A 3 1.41 9.29 3.57
C HIS A 3 0.83 7.91 3.88
N LEU A 4 0.10 7.81 4.99
CA LEU A 4 -0.86 6.74 5.24
C LEU A 4 -2.27 7.27 4.93
N VAL A 5 -3.02 6.60 4.07
CA VAL A 5 -4.37 6.98 3.64
C VAL A 5 -5.38 5.99 4.19
N THR A 6 -6.44 6.47 4.82
CA THR A 6 -7.50 5.64 5.42
C THR A 6 -8.72 5.61 4.52
N LEU A 7 -9.18 4.40 4.19
CA LEU A 7 -10.34 4.13 3.32
C LEU A 7 -11.36 3.31 4.11
N GLY A 8 -11.87 3.89 5.21
CA GLY A 8 -12.74 3.20 6.16
C GLY A 8 -11.97 2.21 7.05
N TRP A 9 -12.14 0.91 6.80
CA TRP A 9 -11.52 -0.17 7.59
C TRP A 9 -10.14 -0.62 7.06
N HIS A 10 -9.72 -0.05 5.93
CA HIS A 10 -8.49 -0.36 5.20
C HIS A 10 -7.56 0.87 5.19
N VAL A 11 -6.25 0.65 5.08
CA VAL A 11 -5.26 1.72 4.82
C VAL A 11 -4.32 1.37 3.66
N GLU A 12 -3.96 2.38 2.88
CA GLU A 12 -2.97 2.32 1.80
C GLU A 12 -1.80 3.27 2.11
N VAL A 13 -0.60 3.00 1.60
CA VAL A 13 0.57 3.90 1.71
C VAL A 13 0.82 4.63 0.39
N ALA A 14 1.11 5.93 0.44
CA ALA A 14 1.32 6.75 -0.75
C ALA A 14 2.61 7.57 -0.67
N LEU A 15 3.49 7.37 -1.65
CA LEU A 15 4.79 8.04 -1.78
C LEU A 15 4.90 8.80 -3.11
N PRO A 16 5.73 9.86 -3.19
CA PRO A 16 5.85 10.65 -4.40
C PRO A 16 6.56 9.86 -5.51
N ALA A 17 6.10 10.02 -6.74
CA ALA A 17 6.61 9.27 -7.88
C ALA A 17 8.09 9.58 -8.21
N HIS A 18 8.60 10.76 -7.83
CA HIS A 18 10.02 11.09 -8.00
C HIS A 18 10.95 10.19 -7.17
N ALA A 19 10.51 9.74 -5.99
CA ALA A 19 11.31 8.87 -5.13
C ALA A 19 11.47 7.44 -5.68
N LEU A 20 10.79 7.12 -6.78
CA LEU A 20 10.92 5.87 -7.52
C LEU A 20 11.82 5.99 -8.75
N GLN A 21 12.27 7.18 -9.12
CA GLN A 21 13.11 7.38 -10.30
C GLN A 21 14.43 6.61 -10.17
N GLY A 22 14.83 5.90 -11.23
CA GLY A 22 16.01 5.03 -11.22
C GLY A 22 15.85 3.69 -10.47
N THR A 23 14.71 3.44 -9.80
CA THR A 23 14.45 2.16 -9.11
C THR A 23 13.77 1.13 -10.04
N PRO A 24 13.91 -0.19 -9.80
CA PRO A 24 13.16 -1.22 -10.51
C PRO A 24 11.63 -1.03 -10.40
N LEU A 25 11.14 -0.61 -9.23
CA LEU A 25 9.73 -0.31 -9.02
C LEU A 25 9.27 0.86 -9.90
N GLY A 26 10.04 1.95 -9.97
CA GLY A 26 9.75 3.08 -10.84
C GLY A 26 9.71 2.68 -12.32
N ALA A 27 10.66 1.86 -12.77
CA ALA A 27 10.69 1.33 -14.13
C ALA A 27 9.44 0.48 -14.47
N ALA A 28 8.95 -0.32 -13.52
CA ALA A 28 7.75 -1.12 -13.69
C ALA A 28 6.44 -0.30 -13.63
N MET A 29 6.39 0.77 -12.83
CA MET A 29 5.18 1.58 -12.63
C MET A 29 5.02 2.73 -13.65
N ALA A 30 6.12 3.32 -14.13
CA ALA A 30 6.07 4.47 -15.03
C ALA A 30 5.25 4.26 -16.32
N PRO A 31 5.29 3.09 -17.00
CA PRO A 31 4.45 2.84 -18.19
C PRO A 31 2.95 2.77 -17.88
N LEU A 32 2.58 2.38 -16.65
CA LEU A 32 1.19 2.25 -16.22
C LEU A 32 0.61 3.57 -15.71
N PHE A 33 1.47 4.45 -15.17
CA PHE A 33 1.06 5.68 -14.51
C PHE A 33 1.92 6.90 -14.95
N PRO A 34 2.04 7.20 -16.26
CA PRO A 34 3.02 8.16 -16.80
C PRO A 34 2.81 9.61 -16.33
N GLN A 35 1.63 9.94 -15.79
CA GLN A 35 1.27 11.27 -15.29
C GLN A 35 1.08 11.32 -13.77
N ALA A 36 1.44 10.25 -13.04
CA ALA A 36 1.30 10.22 -11.59
C ALA A 36 2.36 11.08 -10.89
N ARG A 37 1.91 11.91 -9.94
CA ARG A 37 2.80 12.64 -9.03
C ARG A 37 3.06 11.86 -7.74
N HIS A 38 2.12 11.01 -7.35
CA HIS A 38 2.27 10.03 -6.27
C HIS A 38 1.75 8.68 -6.74
N LEU A 39 2.32 7.60 -6.21
CA LEU A 39 1.74 6.27 -6.31
C LEU A 39 1.22 5.86 -4.93
N MET A 40 0.01 5.31 -4.88
CA MET A 40 -0.60 4.74 -3.69
C MET A 40 -0.67 3.22 -3.82
N PHE A 41 -0.29 2.52 -2.75
CA PHE A 41 -0.15 1.07 -2.70
C PHE A 41 -0.99 0.49 -1.55
N GLY A 42 -1.83 -0.50 -1.85
CA GLY A 42 -2.62 -1.24 -0.88
C GLY A 42 -2.37 -2.74 -1.01
N PHE A 43 -2.16 -3.42 0.11
CA PHE A 43 -2.09 -4.88 0.17
C PHE A 43 -3.43 -5.48 0.59
N GLY A 44 -3.80 -6.62 0.02
CA GLY A 44 -5.01 -7.31 0.42
C GLY A 44 -5.07 -8.74 -0.09
N LEU A 45 -6.14 -9.42 0.29
CA LEU A 45 -6.43 -10.78 -0.13
C LEU A 45 -6.81 -10.81 -1.61
N ARG A 46 -6.06 -11.55 -2.43
CA ARG A 46 -6.17 -11.50 -3.91
C ARG A 46 -7.59 -11.66 -4.46
N ARG A 47 -8.38 -12.57 -3.88
CA ARG A 47 -9.78 -12.81 -4.31
C ARG A 47 -10.73 -11.64 -4.06
N TYR A 48 -10.41 -10.73 -3.14
CA TYR A 48 -11.25 -9.54 -2.87
C TYR A 48 -11.12 -8.47 -3.94
N PHE A 49 -9.97 -8.35 -4.61
CA PHE A 49 -9.80 -7.36 -5.69
C PHE A 49 -10.54 -7.73 -6.99
N ALA A 50 -11.16 -8.91 -7.04
CA ALA A 50 -12.07 -9.29 -8.12
C ALA A 50 -13.48 -8.68 -7.97
N HIS A 51 -13.93 -8.30 -6.76
CA HIS A 51 -15.31 -7.85 -6.55
C HIS A 51 -15.39 -6.51 -5.79
N PRO A 52 -16.00 -5.45 -6.37
CA PRO A 52 -15.94 -4.09 -5.82
C PRO A 52 -16.89 -3.79 -4.66
N ASP A 53 -17.75 -4.73 -4.25
CA ASP A 53 -18.70 -4.54 -3.13
C ASP A 53 -18.81 -5.80 -2.24
N PRO A 54 -17.88 -5.99 -1.28
CA PRO A 54 -17.92 -7.11 -0.35
C PRO A 54 -18.99 -6.89 0.73
N GLY A 55 -20.16 -7.51 0.52
CA GLY A 55 -21.18 -7.63 1.57
C GLY A 55 -20.73 -8.47 2.77
N LEU A 56 -21.62 -8.64 3.76
CA LEU A 56 -21.41 -9.45 4.97
C LEU A 56 -21.01 -10.95 4.80
N PRO A 57 -21.22 -11.63 3.65
CA PRO A 57 -20.67 -12.99 3.40
C PRO A 57 -19.20 -12.98 2.95
N GLU A 58 -18.83 -11.94 2.21
CA GLU A 58 -17.48 -11.37 2.29
C GLU A 58 -17.32 -10.67 3.66
N LEU A 59 -16.22 -9.99 3.96
CA LEU A 59 -15.70 -9.88 5.35
C LEU A 59 -15.43 -11.27 6.01
N LEU A 60 -16.44 -12.13 6.16
CA LEU A 60 -16.35 -13.51 6.69
C LEU A 60 -15.48 -14.41 5.81
N SER A 61 -15.58 -14.36 4.48
CA SER A 61 -14.63 -15.10 3.63
C SER A 61 -13.20 -14.57 3.75
N GLY A 62 -13.00 -13.35 4.26
CA GLY A 62 -11.72 -12.73 4.56
C GLY A 62 -11.03 -13.29 5.81
N LEU A 63 -11.74 -14.10 6.60
CA LEU A 63 -11.17 -14.84 7.73
C LEU A 63 -10.24 -15.98 7.26
N ALA A 64 -10.41 -16.49 6.04
CA ALA A 64 -9.61 -17.59 5.51
C ALA A 64 -8.31 -17.08 4.83
N PRO A 65 -7.12 -17.56 5.25
CA PRO A 65 -5.85 -17.19 4.63
C PRO A 65 -5.81 -17.43 3.11
N GLY A 66 -4.98 -16.67 2.38
CA GLY A 66 -4.85 -16.85 0.93
C GLY A 66 -3.69 -16.10 0.30
N PRO A 67 -3.50 -16.21 -1.03
CA PRO A 67 -2.56 -15.39 -1.77
C PRO A 67 -2.85 -13.91 -1.56
N GLY A 68 -1.82 -13.13 -1.28
CA GLY A 68 -1.92 -11.67 -1.24
C GLY A 68 -1.86 -11.07 -2.64
N ALA A 69 -2.24 -9.82 -2.75
CA ALA A 69 -2.07 -9.01 -3.93
C ALA A 69 -1.81 -7.56 -3.54
N ILE A 70 -1.11 -6.83 -4.41
CA ILE A 70 -0.85 -5.41 -4.27
C ILE A 70 -1.60 -4.64 -5.35
N ARG A 71 -2.41 -3.69 -4.91
CA ARG A 71 -3.05 -2.66 -5.70
C ARG A 71 -2.13 -1.46 -5.79
N VAL A 72 -2.02 -0.85 -6.97
CA VAL A 72 -1.33 0.41 -7.20
C VAL A 72 -2.25 1.42 -7.88
N ILE A 73 -2.22 2.68 -7.47
CA ILE A 73 -2.97 3.77 -8.10
C ILE A 73 -2.05 4.96 -8.38
N GLY A 74 -2.07 5.47 -9.62
CA GLY A 74 -1.48 6.75 -9.96
C GLY A 74 -2.34 7.93 -9.50
N LEU A 75 -1.76 8.84 -8.71
CA LEU A 75 -2.43 10.05 -8.22
C LEU A 75 -1.76 11.30 -8.80
N HIS A 76 -2.53 12.18 -9.44
CA HIS A 76 -2.03 13.44 -10.02
C HIS A 76 -1.83 14.56 -8.99
N ARG A 77 -2.33 14.39 -7.76
CA ARG A 77 -2.24 15.34 -6.63
C ARG A 77 -1.83 14.57 -5.36
N PRO A 78 -1.23 15.23 -4.35
CA PRO A 78 -0.88 14.57 -3.09
C PRO A 78 -2.15 14.09 -2.34
N PRO A 79 -2.05 13.01 -1.55
CA PRO A 79 -3.23 12.42 -0.89
C PRO A 79 -4.10 13.38 -0.05
N PRO A 80 -3.57 14.35 0.72
CA PRO A 80 -4.40 15.29 1.48
C PRO A 80 -5.41 16.08 0.63
N GLU A 81 -5.08 16.39 -0.62
CA GLU A 81 -5.96 17.10 -1.57
C GLU A 81 -7.03 16.20 -2.20
N LEU A 82 -6.87 14.87 -2.13
CA LEU A 82 -7.75 13.89 -2.78
C LEU A 82 -8.68 13.17 -1.80
N PHE A 83 -8.22 12.91 -0.57
CA PHE A 83 -8.95 12.15 0.45
C PHE A 83 -9.37 13.00 1.67
N GLY A 84 -8.96 14.27 1.70
CA GLY A 84 -9.16 15.18 2.82
C GLY A 84 -8.20 14.92 3.99
N ALA A 85 -7.81 15.99 4.70
CA ALA A 85 -6.81 15.92 5.77
C ALA A 85 -7.19 14.98 6.94
N GLY A 86 -8.48 14.77 7.20
CA GLY A 86 -8.93 13.83 8.25
C GLY A 86 -8.59 12.37 7.98
N SER A 87 -8.49 12.00 6.69
CA SER A 87 -8.28 10.63 6.20
C SER A 87 -6.80 10.29 5.97
N VAL A 88 -5.89 11.27 6.09
CA VAL A 88 -4.48 11.14 5.71
C VAL A 88 -3.56 11.50 6.86
N VAL A 89 -2.58 10.64 7.14
CA VAL A 89 -1.45 10.96 8.02
C VAL A 89 -0.24 11.24 7.15
N ALA A 90 0.22 12.50 7.13
CA ALA A 90 1.48 12.87 6.51
C ALA A 90 2.64 12.49 7.43
N LEU A 91 3.69 11.89 6.85
CA LEU A 91 4.80 11.27 7.55
C LEU A 91 6.12 11.80 6.96
N PRO A 92 6.81 12.71 7.67
CA PRO A 92 8.18 13.09 7.34
C PRO A 92 9.08 11.85 7.35
N VAL A 93 9.78 11.62 6.25
CA VAL A 93 10.77 10.54 6.07
C VAL A 93 11.91 11.08 5.21
N THR A 94 13.10 10.53 5.40
CA THR A 94 14.28 10.89 4.59
C THR A 94 14.19 10.29 3.18
N GLU A 95 14.97 10.80 2.24
CA GLU A 95 15.10 10.20 0.90
C GLU A 95 15.62 8.75 0.97
N ALA A 96 16.50 8.44 1.93
CA ALA A 96 16.94 7.07 2.20
C ALA A 96 15.76 6.18 2.64
N GLY A 97 14.90 6.67 3.55
CA GLY A 97 13.68 5.96 3.96
C GLY A 97 12.69 5.76 2.81
N LEU A 98 12.57 6.72 1.89
CA LEU A 98 11.75 6.53 0.68
C LEU A 98 12.36 5.48 -0.27
N ALA A 99 13.69 5.43 -0.42
CA ALA A 99 14.38 4.40 -1.19
C ALA A 99 14.27 3.00 -0.56
N ASP A 100 14.32 2.92 0.78
CA ASP A 100 14.12 1.67 1.53
C ASP A 100 12.68 1.16 1.40
N LEU A 101 11.69 2.05 1.48
CA LEU A 101 10.30 1.75 1.17
C LEU A 101 10.11 1.31 -0.29
N ALA A 102 10.75 1.98 -1.25
CA ALA A 102 10.67 1.61 -2.66
C ALA A 102 11.23 0.19 -2.93
N ARG A 103 12.29 -0.19 -2.20
CA ARG A 103 12.84 -1.55 -2.23
C ARG A 103 11.88 -2.57 -1.61
N PHE A 104 11.33 -2.28 -0.43
CA PHE A 104 10.31 -3.13 0.19
C PHE A 104 9.09 -3.34 -0.74
N LEU A 105 8.54 -2.27 -1.30
CA LEU A 105 7.42 -2.33 -2.23
C LEU A 105 7.77 -3.08 -3.53
N TRP A 106 9.04 -3.08 -3.95
CA TRP A 106 9.50 -3.93 -5.05
C TRP A 106 9.54 -5.40 -4.64
N ASP A 107 10.12 -5.71 -3.49
CA ASP A 107 10.34 -7.08 -3.02
C ASP A 107 9.04 -7.81 -2.65
N GLU A 108 7.99 -7.07 -2.30
CA GLU A 108 6.63 -7.59 -2.07
C GLU A 108 5.88 -7.99 -3.36
N LEU A 109 6.36 -7.61 -4.56
CA LEU A 109 5.75 -7.99 -5.84
C LEU A 109 6.29 -9.34 -6.34
N ASP A 110 5.40 -10.32 -6.56
CA ASP A 110 5.82 -11.58 -7.21
C ASP A 110 6.13 -11.34 -8.69
N ARG A 111 7.16 -12.03 -9.19
CA ARG A 111 7.77 -11.78 -10.51
C ARG A 111 7.74 -13.01 -11.39
N ASP A 112 7.63 -12.77 -12.70
CA ASP A 112 7.81 -13.80 -13.72
C ASP A 112 9.29 -14.17 -13.91
N ALA A 113 9.56 -15.16 -14.77
CA ALA A 113 10.92 -15.63 -15.09
C ALA A 113 11.79 -14.56 -15.79
N HIS A 114 11.22 -13.42 -16.17
CA HIS A 114 11.90 -12.27 -16.76
C HIS A 114 12.02 -11.10 -15.77
N GLY A 115 11.71 -11.32 -14.48
CA GLY A 115 11.81 -10.31 -13.42
C GLY A 115 10.67 -9.29 -13.42
N ARG A 116 9.60 -9.47 -14.20
CA ARG A 116 8.49 -8.53 -14.32
C ARG A 116 7.39 -8.85 -13.30
N PRO A 117 6.82 -7.86 -12.58
CA PRO A 117 5.72 -8.10 -11.65
C PRO A 117 4.52 -8.78 -12.32
N ARG A 118 4.03 -9.90 -11.75
CA ARG A 118 2.87 -10.62 -12.29
C ARG A 118 1.60 -9.82 -12.08
N ARG A 119 0.78 -9.73 -13.13
CA ARG A 119 -0.51 -9.02 -13.11
C ARG A 119 -1.62 -9.91 -12.56
N VAL A 120 -2.45 -9.34 -11.69
CA VAL A 120 -3.76 -9.91 -11.34
C VAL A 120 -4.78 -9.35 -12.33
N VAL A 121 -5.61 -10.24 -12.89
CA VAL A 121 -6.77 -9.84 -13.71
C VAL A 121 -7.90 -9.44 -12.77
N THR A 122 -8.53 -8.30 -13.03
CA THR A 122 -9.65 -7.75 -12.24
C THR A 122 -10.82 -7.38 -13.14
N ASP A 123 -12.01 -7.33 -12.58
CA ASP A 123 -13.24 -6.96 -13.30
C ASP A 123 -13.15 -5.55 -13.93
N PRO A 124 -13.85 -5.31 -15.06
CA PRO A 124 -13.95 -3.98 -15.66
C PRO A 124 -14.47 -2.94 -14.66
N GLY A 125 -13.78 -1.79 -14.58
CA GLY A 125 -14.15 -0.68 -13.68
C GLY A 125 -13.44 -0.68 -12.32
N VAL A 126 -12.74 -1.76 -11.95
CA VAL A 126 -11.89 -1.76 -10.74
C VAL A 126 -10.72 -0.79 -10.96
N ARG A 127 -10.63 0.27 -10.14
CA ARG A 127 -9.62 1.33 -10.29
C ARG A 127 -8.26 0.94 -9.71
N GLY A 128 -7.25 0.99 -10.56
CA GLY A 128 -5.84 0.77 -10.22
C GLY A 128 -5.22 -0.30 -11.10
N ALA A 129 -4.00 -0.69 -10.75
CA ALA A 129 -3.27 -1.76 -11.40
C ALA A 129 -2.90 -2.80 -10.32
N PHE A 130 -3.21 -4.07 -10.54
CA PHE A 130 -3.10 -5.12 -9.53
C PHE A 130 -2.01 -6.13 -9.86
N PHE A 131 -1.31 -6.59 -8.83
CA PHE A 131 -0.17 -7.49 -8.93
C PHE A 131 -0.25 -8.60 -7.88
N GLU A 132 0.29 -9.77 -8.21
CA GLU A 132 0.46 -10.87 -7.25
C GLU A 132 1.49 -10.43 -6.19
N ALA A 133 1.20 -10.69 -4.91
CA ALA A 133 2.15 -10.40 -3.84
C ALA A 133 2.96 -11.64 -3.47
N THR A 134 4.21 -11.44 -3.03
CA THR A 134 5.01 -12.53 -2.43
C THR A 134 4.45 -12.93 -1.06
N ALA A 135 3.92 -11.97 -0.30
CA ALA A 135 3.26 -12.20 0.98
C ALA A 135 1.85 -12.81 0.84
N ARG A 136 1.46 -13.63 1.81
CA ARG A 136 0.09 -14.15 1.97
C ARG A 136 -0.72 -13.23 2.85
N TYR A 137 -2.02 -13.15 2.61
CA TYR A 137 -2.96 -12.46 3.49
C TYR A 137 -3.56 -13.44 4.50
N ASP A 138 -3.65 -13.01 5.75
CA ASP A 138 -4.43 -13.66 6.81
C ASP A 138 -4.84 -12.63 7.90
N LEU A 139 -5.43 -13.11 9.01
CA LEU A 139 -5.91 -12.26 10.10
C LEU A 139 -4.79 -11.61 10.94
N GLY A 140 -3.58 -12.15 10.90
CA GLY A 140 -2.38 -11.55 11.49
C GLY A 140 -1.60 -10.67 10.51
N TYR A 141 -1.68 -10.95 9.20
CA TYR A 141 -1.05 -10.18 8.13
C TYR A 141 -2.10 -9.55 7.19
N THR A 142 -2.68 -8.44 7.65
CA THR A 142 -3.71 -7.68 6.93
C THR A 142 -3.11 -6.50 6.15
N SER A 143 -3.95 -5.78 5.38
CA SER A 143 -3.61 -4.46 4.83
C SER A 143 -3.06 -3.49 5.87
N ASN A 144 -3.62 -3.54 7.08
CA ASN A 144 -3.33 -2.60 8.16
C ASN A 144 -1.97 -2.95 8.80
N THR A 145 -1.68 -4.24 8.95
CA THR A 145 -0.37 -4.77 9.37
C THR A 145 0.71 -4.42 8.34
N TRP A 146 0.43 -4.71 7.06
CA TRP A 146 1.32 -4.49 5.93
C TRP A 146 1.68 -3.01 5.75
N ALA A 147 0.70 -2.10 5.88
CA ALA A 147 0.97 -0.67 5.79
C ALA A 147 1.88 -0.19 6.93
N VAL A 148 1.71 -0.67 8.17
CA VAL A 148 2.61 -0.33 9.28
C VAL A 148 4.01 -0.94 9.09
N LEU A 149 4.12 -2.12 8.48
CA LEU A 149 5.40 -2.67 8.03
C LEU A 149 6.07 -1.75 7.00
N ALA A 150 5.34 -1.31 5.97
CA ALA A 150 5.85 -0.36 4.98
C ALA A 150 6.33 0.95 5.63
N LEU A 151 5.59 1.49 6.60
CA LEU A 151 6.03 2.66 7.37
C LEU A 151 7.33 2.38 8.15
N ARG A 152 7.48 1.21 8.78
CA ARG A 152 8.72 0.80 9.47
C ARG A 152 9.89 0.69 8.50
N GLN A 153 9.68 0.11 7.32
CA GLN A 153 10.70 0.03 6.27
C GLN A 153 11.07 1.40 5.71
N ALA A 154 10.21 2.42 5.83
CA ALA A 154 10.53 3.81 5.55
C ALA A 154 11.32 4.53 6.66
N GLY A 155 11.78 3.80 7.69
CA GLY A 155 12.55 4.34 8.82
C GLY A 155 11.72 4.93 9.96
N LEU A 156 10.39 4.81 9.94
CA LEU A 156 9.54 5.36 10.99
C LEU A 156 9.54 4.47 12.25
N PRO A 157 9.52 5.05 13.46
CA PRO A 157 9.54 4.31 14.73
C PRO A 157 8.16 3.73 15.07
N VAL A 158 7.70 2.77 14.27
CA VAL A 158 6.42 2.04 14.42
C VAL A 158 6.63 0.54 14.55
N ASP A 159 5.77 -0.09 15.36
CA ASP A 159 5.71 -1.55 15.52
C ASP A 159 4.42 -2.10 14.89
N PRO A 160 4.50 -2.99 13.88
CA PRO A 160 3.35 -3.64 13.26
C PRO A 160 2.70 -4.73 14.15
N ALA A 161 3.33 -5.15 15.24
CA ALA A 161 2.78 -6.20 16.11
C ALA A 161 1.38 -5.83 16.64
N GLY A 162 0.44 -6.77 16.51
CA GLY A 162 -0.95 -6.60 16.95
C GLY A 162 -1.77 -5.57 16.13
N VAL A 163 -1.29 -5.12 14.97
CA VAL A 163 -2.07 -4.27 14.05
C VAL A 163 -2.93 -5.14 13.17
N VAL A 164 -4.25 -5.03 13.32
CA VAL A 164 -5.26 -5.68 12.49
C VAL A 164 -6.31 -4.67 11.98
N LEU A 165 -6.60 -3.63 12.77
CA LEU A 165 -7.59 -2.59 12.45
C LEU A 165 -6.93 -1.33 11.88
N ALA A 166 -7.61 -0.64 10.95
CA ALA A 166 -7.15 0.65 10.41
C ALA A 166 -6.93 1.70 11.50
N SER A 167 -7.79 1.73 12.53
CA SER A 167 -7.63 2.64 13.68
C SER A 167 -6.31 2.43 14.43
N GLN A 168 -5.83 1.17 14.55
CA GLN A 168 -4.55 0.85 15.18
C GLN A 168 -3.36 1.27 14.31
N ALA A 169 -3.48 1.16 12.99
CA ALA A 169 -2.47 1.63 12.03
C ALA A 169 -2.37 3.17 12.03
N VAL A 170 -3.52 3.86 11.95
CA VAL A 170 -3.61 5.32 12.01
C VAL A 170 -3.08 5.87 13.33
N ALA A 171 -3.39 5.23 14.47
CA ALA A 171 -2.86 5.63 15.78
C ALA A 171 -1.32 5.55 15.82
N ARG A 172 -0.74 4.45 15.33
CA ARG A 172 0.73 4.27 15.24
C ARG A 172 1.37 5.28 14.29
N ALA A 173 0.78 5.52 13.13
CA ALA A 173 1.26 6.51 12.17
C ALA A 173 1.24 7.92 12.75
N ARG A 174 0.15 8.33 13.41
CA ARG A 174 0.06 9.64 14.10
C ARG A 174 1.07 9.77 15.23
N ALA A 175 1.28 8.72 16.03
CA ALA A 175 2.28 8.70 17.08
C ALA A 175 3.72 8.78 16.54
N ALA A 176 4.00 8.18 15.38
CA ALA A 176 5.29 8.31 14.70
C ALA A 176 5.48 9.70 14.07
N ALA A 177 4.45 10.24 13.40
CA ALA A 177 4.48 11.59 12.84
C ALA A 177 4.85 12.64 13.90
N ALA A 178 4.24 12.54 15.09
CA ALA A 178 4.52 13.44 16.23
C ALA A 178 5.91 13.26 16.88
N ARG A 179 6.71 12.26 16.47
CA ARG A 179 8.09 12.02 16.94
C ARG A 179 9.15 12.42 15.91
N VAL A 180 8.77 12.63 14.66
CA VAL A 180 9.68 12.91 13.52
C VAL A 180 9.40 14.27 12.86
N ALA A 181 8.46 15.04 13.42
CA ALA A 181 8.15 16.42 13.09
C ALA A 181 8.84 17.37 14.08
#